data_AF-A0AB73FXF4-F1
#
_entry.id   AF-A0AB73FXF4-F1
#
_cell.length_a   1.000
_cell.length_b   1.000
_cell.length_c   1.000
_cell.angle_alpha   90.00
_cell.angle_beta   90.00
_cell.angle_gamma   90.00
#
_symmetry.space_group_name_H-M   'P 1'
#
loop_
_entity.id
_entity.type
_entity.pdbx_description
1 polymer ?
#
loop_
_entity_poly.entity_id
_entity_poly.type
_entity_poly.pdbx_seq_one_letter_code
_entity_poly.pdbx_strand_id
1 'polypeptide(L)'
;MLVELDKRLKDETGDAADGELTVEKLRSDTATLLQERVAAMNLDNFVVRPHRQYVERYAASEAWSTLGDEQVHELNAHVAALPSEQADEDEEAKRFDILVVRTQLAVLQASPSFAGLREKLQAIASALEEQMAIPAIKAEAELIQAVAGEEWWQDVTVPMLETVRRRLRALVRLIPKGQKRIVYTSFEDELGDIGFIELPQVMAGLNMQKFREKARQFLREHESHLSLQRLRRNQPLTLSDLEELERMLVEAGGTPALITEAKEKNHGLGIFIRSLVGLDREAAAAAFSTFVQRTTATADQIEFIDLIVQELMQNGVMEAGRLFESPFTDINAQGPFGVFPEATVTQIVCVLEEIRERAVA
;
A
#
# COMPACT_ATOMS: atom_id res chain seq x y z
N MET A 1 16.94 -6.61 -17.19
CA MET A 1 18.17 -6.16 -16.50
C MET A 1 19.35 -6.28 -17.44
N LEU A 2 19.70 -7.46 -17.95
CA LEU A 2 20.74 -7.62 -18.99
C LEU A 2 20.60 -6.67 -20.19
N VAL A 3 19.41 -6.57 -20.78
CA VAL A 3 19.13 -5.62 -21.89
C VAL A 3 19.43 -4.17 -21.52
N GLU A 4 19.13 -3.79 -20.29
CA GLU A 4 19.31 -2.42 -19.82
C GLU A 4 20.77 -2.12 -19.45
N LEU A 5 21.49 -3.13 -18.93
CA LEU A 5 22.94 -3.07 -18.78
C LEU A 5 23.64 -2.98 -20.14
N ASP A 6 23.19 -3.74 -21.14
CA ASP A 6 23.74 -3.71 -22.50
C ASP A 6 23.48 -2.36 -23.22
N LYS A 7 22.39 -1.65 -22.89
CA LYS A 7 22.18 -0.26 -23.34
C LYS A 7 23.13 0.70 -22.64
N ARG A 8 23.25 0.59 -21.32
CA ARG A 8 24.11 1.48 -20.53
C ARG A 8 25.60 1.33 -20.88
N LEU A 9 26.05 0.11 -21.16
CA LEU A 9 27.41 -0.18 -21.65
C LEU A 9 27.68 0.37 -23.06
N LYS A 10 26.64 0.63 -23.88
CA LYS A 10 26.79 1.31 -25.17
C LYS A 10 26.89 2.84 -25.00
N ASP A 11 26.33 3.38 -23.92
CA ASP A 11 26.28 4.82 -23.63
C ASP A 11 27.48 5.30 -22.79
N GLU A 12 28.07 4.45 -21.93
CA GLU A 12 29.21 4.78 -21.06
C GLU A 12 30.52 4.13 -21.57
N THR A 13 31.29 4.82 -22.42
CA THR A 13 32.72 4.52 -22.61
C THR A 13 33.57 5.26 -21.58
N GLY A 14 33.91 4.56 -20.49
CA GLY A 14 34.99 4.93 -19.56
C GLY A 14 34.54 5.62 -18.27
N ASP A 15 34.75 4.98 -17.12
CA ASP A 15 35.93 5.23 -16.29
C ASP A 15 36.01 4.12 -15.22
N ALA A 16 37.18 3.51 -15.06
CA ALA A 16 37.39 2.39 -14.13
C ALA A 16 38.13 2.89 -12.89
N ALA A 17 37.51 2.79 -11.72
CA ALA A 17 38.21 2.79 -10.44
C ALA A 17 38.44 1.33 -10.00
N ASP A 18 39.72 1.00 -9.75
CA ASP A 18 40.16 -0.32 -9.30
C ASP A 18 39.55 -0.68 -7.94
N GLY A 19 38.73 -1.74 -7.91
CA GLY A 19 38.28 -2.40 -6.67
C GLY A 19 36.77 -2.57 -6.51
N GLU A 20 35.96 -1.82 -7.27
CA GLU A 20 34.49 -1.92 -7.21
C GLU A 20 33.94 -2.84 -8.31
N LEU A 21 32.79 -3.48 -8.09
CA LEU A 21 32.10 -4.23 -9.14
C LEU A 21 31.85 -3.26 -10.31
N THR A 22 32.28 -3.61 -11.51
CA THR A 22 31.97 -2.81 -12.71
C THR A 22 30.65 -3.27 -13.32
N VAL A 23 30.02 -2.38 -14.10
CA VAL A 23 28.80 -2.70 -14.86
C VAL A 23 29.03 -3.89 -15.81
N GLU A 24 30.23 -3.99 -16.40
CA GLU A 24 30.65 -5.12 -17.25
C GLU A 24 30.72 -6.44 -16.49
N LYS A 25 31.35 -6.46 -15.31
CA LYS A 25 31.42 -7.65 -14.45
C LYS A 25 30.04 -8.05 -13.95
N LEU A 26 29.19 -7.09 -13.60
CA LEU A 26 27.80 -7.35 -13.22
C LEU A 26 27.03 -8.01 -14.38
N ARG A 27 27.22 -7.53 -15.61
CA ARG A 27 26.60 -8.09 -16.80
C ARG A 27 27.07 -9.52 -17.08
N SER A 28 28.38 -9.80 -16.96
CA SER A 28 28.89 -11.17 -17.12
C SER A 28 28.38 -12.11 -16.04
N ASP A 29 28.41 -11.69 -14.77
CA ASP A 29 27.98 -12.52 -13.63
C ASP A 29 26.49 -12.86 -13.73
N THR A 30 25.67 -11.89 -14.17
CA THR A 30 24.22 -12.09 -14.32
C THR A 30 23.88 -12.96 -15.52
N ALA A 31 24.65 -12.87 -16.62
CA ALA A 31 24.54 -13.77 -17.75
C ALA A 31 24.91 -15.21 -17.36
N THR A 32 26.02 -15.40 -16.64
CA THR A 32 26.45 -16.72 -16.16
C THR A 32 25.41 -17.33 -15.22
N LEU A 33 24.88 -16.57 -14.26
CA LEU A 33 23.85 -17.06 -13.33
C LEU A 33 22.60 -17.56 -14.07
N LEU A 34 22.13 -16.82 -15.07
CA LEU A 34 20.95 -17.20 -15.85
C LEU A 34 21.25 -18.40 -16.76
N GLN A 35 22.44 -18.45 -17.36
CA GLN A 35 22.88 -19.60 -18.16
C GLN A 35 22.97 -20.87 -17.32
N GLU A 36 23.56 -20.80 -16.12
CA GLU A 36 23.63 -21.92 -15.18
C GLU A 36 22.23 -22.40 -14.76
N ARG A 37 21.28 -21.47 -14.57
CA ARG A 37 19.89 -21.80 -14.26
C ARG A 37 19.22 -22.58 -15.40
N VAL A 38 19.42 -22.15 -16.64
CA VAL A 38 18.87 -22.83 -17.83
C VAL A 38 19.56 -24.17 -18.06
N ALA A 39 20.88 -24.24 -17.88
CA ALA A 39 21.66 -25.47 -18.01
C ALA A 39 21.27 -26.52 -16.96
N ALA A 40 20.79 -26.10 -15.78
CA ALA A 40 20.28 -26.97 -14.74
C ALA A 40 18.81 -27.40 -14.93
N MET A 41 18.18 -27.10 -16.07
CA MET A 41 16.84 -27.60 -16.39
C MET A 41 16.92 -29.03 -16.93
N ASN A 42 16.16 -29.93 -16.31
CA ASN A 42 16.15 -31.33 -16.73
C ASN A 42 15.40 -31.52 -18.05
N LEU A 43 16.11 -31.89 -19.11
CA LEU A 43 15.55 -32.12 -20.44
C LEU A 43 14.59 -33.32 -20.51
N ASP A 44 14.70 -34.25 -19.56
CA ASP A 44 13.83 -35.42 -19.50
C ASP A 44 12.52 -35.15 -18.74
N ASN A 45 12.39 -33.99 -18.08
CA ASN A 45 11.16 -33.57 -17.41
C ASN A 45 10.05 -33.29 -18.43
N PHE A 46 8.84 -33.80 -18.19
CA PHE A 46 7.69 -33.69 -19.09
C PHE A 46 7.32 -32.24 -19.43
N VAL A 47 7.54 -31.29 -18.49
CA VAL A 47 7.26 -29.86 -18.69
C VAL A 47 8.31 -29.20 -19.59
N VAL A 48 9.55 -29.68 -19.52
CA VAL A 48 10.70 -29.10 -20.25
C VAL A 48 10.79 -29.64 -21.67
N ARG A 49 10.37 -30.90 -21.91
CA ARG A 49 10.42 -31.56 -23.24
C ARG A 49 9.81 -30.74 -24.39
N PRO A 50 8.61 -30.14 -24.28
CA PRO A 50 8.04 -29.32 -25.34
C PRO A 50 8.88 -28.08 -25.69
N HIS A 51 9.68 -27.59 -24.75
CA HIS A 51 10.51 -26.39 -24.88
C HIS A 51 12.01 -26.72 -25.03
N ARG A 52 12.36 -27.99 -25.27
CA ARG A 52 13.74 -28.49 -25.30
C ARG A 52 14.65 -27.71 -26.26
N GLN A 53 14.16 -27.37 -27.45
CA GLN A 53 14.91 -26.60 -28.44
C GLN A 53 15.39 -25.25 -27.87
N TYR A 54 14.55 -24.57 -27.10
CA TYR A 54 14.89 -23.29 -26.48
C TYR A 54 15.87 -23.50 -25.32
N VAL A 55 15.66 -24.51 -24.47
CA VAL A 55 16.57 -24.81 -23.36
C VAL A 55 17.97 -25.17 -23.85
N GLU A 56 18.11 -26.00 -24.89
CA GLU A 56 19.40 -26.35 -25.47
C GLU A 56 20.11 -25.13 -26.10
N ARG A 57 19.36 -24.23 -26.76
CA ARG A 57 19.89 -22.99 -27.33
C ARG A 57 20.44 -22.05 -26.24
N TYR A 58 19.69 -21.84 -25.17
CA TYR A 58 20.06 -20.92 -24.09
C TYR A 58 20.91 -21.55 -22.99
N ALA A 59 21.16 -22.87 -23.04
CA ALA A 59 22.18 -23.51 -22.21
C ALA A 59 23.60 -23.15 -22.67
N ALA A 60 23.81 -22.78 -23.95
CA ALA A 60 25.10 -22.35 -24.46
C ALA A 60 25.46 -20.93 -24.00
N SER A 61 26.69 -20.72 -23.53
CA SER A 61 27.18 -19.40 -23.09
C SER A 61 27.19 -18.35 -24.21
N GLU A 62 27.36 -18.77 -25.46
CA GLU A 62 27.35 -17.90 -26.64
C GLU A 62 26.03 -17.16 -26.83
N ALA A 63 24.90 -17.78 -26.48
CA ALA A 63 23.57 -17.19 -26.60
C ALA A 63 23.35 -15.97 -25.68
N TRP A 64 24.18 -15.84 -24.63
CA TRP A 64 24.11 -14.74 -23.67
C TRP A 64 25.08 -13.60 -23.99
N SER A 65 25.88 -13.72 -25.05
CA SER A 65 26.82 -12.66 -25.48
C SER A 65 26.08 -11.42 -26.01
N THR A 66 25.01 -11.61 -26.77
CA THR A 66 24.13 -10.54 -27.25
C THR A 66 22.67 -10.99 -27.21
N LEU A 67 21.86 -10.36 -26.36
CA LEU A 67 20.43 -10.62 -26.25
C LEU A 67 19.65 -9.48 -26.91
N GLY A 68 19.00 -9.75 -28.03
CA GLY A 68 18.04 -8.85 -28.65
C GLY A 68 16.62 -9.04 -28.10
N ASP A 69 15.70 -8.17 -28.51
CA ASP A 69 14.31 -8.18 -28.04
C ASP A 69 13.58 -9.49 -28.36
N GLU A 70 13.89 -10.10 -29.51
CA GLU A 70 13.33 -11.40 -29.92
C GLU A 70 13.80 -12.53 -28.98
N GLN A 71 15.10 -12.59 -28.65
CA GLN A 71 15.63 -13.60 -27.75
C GLN A 71 15.09 -13.44 -26.32
N VAL A 72 14.87 -12.20 -25.88
CA VAL A 72 14.25 -11.91 -24.59
C VAL A 72 12.79 -12.35 -24.56
N HIS A 73 12.07 -12.17 -25.67
CA HIS A 73 10.69 -12.66 -25.79
C HIS A 73 10.64 -14.19 -25.74
N GLU A 74 11.50 -14.88 -26.50
CA GLU A 74 11.62 -16.34 -26.47
C GLU A 74 11.90 -16.87 -25.05
N LEU A 75 12.86 -16.28 -24.34
CA LEU A 75 13.21 -16.64 -22.97
C LEU A 75 12.04 -16.47 -22.01
N ASN A 76 11.32 -15.36 -22.09
CA ASN A 76 10.16 -15.10 -21.22
C ASN A 76 8.98 -16.02 -21.51
N ALA A 77 8.71 -16.32 -22.78
CA ALA A 77 7.56 -17.13 -23.19
C ALA A 77 7.77 -18.64 -22.95
N HIS A 78 8.99 -19.14 -23.17
CA HIS A 78 9.24 -20.58 -23.23
C HIS A 78 10.17 -21.12 -22.15
N VAL A 79 11.04 -20.30 -21.55
CA VAL A 79 12.10 -20.78 -20.63
C VAL A 79 11.89 -20.30 -19.18
N ALA A 80 11.39 -19.08 -18.98
CA ALA A 80 11.32 -18.44 -17.66
C ALA A 80 10.45 -19.21 -16.63
N ALA A 81 9.42 -19.91 -17.08
CA ALA A 81 8.50 -20.65 -16.22
C ALA A 81 8.95 -22.11 -15.95
N LEU A 82 10.03 -22.57 -16.59
CA LEU A 82 10.44 -23.97 -16.50
C LEU A 82 11.12 -24.28 -15.16
N PRO A 83 10.87 -25.47 -14.59
CA PRO A 83 11.53 -25.91 -13.37
C PRO A 83 12.99 -26.25 -13.66
N SER A 84 13.89 -25.78 -12.80
CA SER A 84 15.31 -26.18 -12.79
C SER A 84 15.62 -27.00 -11.54
N GLU A 85 16.65 -27.84 -11.60
CA GLU A 85 17.08 -28.69 -10.48
C GLU A 85 17.97 -27.97 -9.46
N GLN A 86 18.27 -26.68 -9.65
CA GLN A 86 18.97 -25.89 -8.65
C GLN A 86 18.14 -25.79 -7.37
N ALA A 87 18.73 -26.27 -6.27
CA ALA A 87 18.14 -26.20 -4.94
C ALA A 87 17.93 -24.73 -4.54
N ASP A 88 16.70 -24.41 -4.19
CA ASP A 88 16.30 -23.08 -3.75
C ASP A 88 16.04 -23.12 -2.24
N GLU A 89 17.07 -22.84 -1.46
CA GLU A 89 17.06 -23.17 -0.02
C GLU A 89 16.41 -22.10 0.88
N ASP A 90 16.07 -20.91 0.38
CA ASP A 90 15.47 -19.85 1.22
C ASP A 90 14.56 -18.87 0.45
N GLU A 91 13.29 -18.81 0.83
CA GLU A 91 12.29 -17.90 0.26
C GLU A 91 12.58 -16.42 0.60
N GLU A 92 13.06 -16.13 1.81
CA GLU A 92 13.28 -14.76 2.29
C GLU A 92 14.46 -14.11 1.56
N ALA A 93 15.51 -14.90 1.33
CA ALA A 93 16.63 -14.51 0.49
C ALA A 93 16.18 -14.14 -0.93
N LYS A 94 15.29 -14.93 -1.54
CA LYS A 94 14.74 -14.64 -2.88
C LYS A 94 13.89 -13.38 -2.92
N ARG A 95 13.05 -13.17 -1.90
CA ARG A 95 12.23 -11.96 -1.75
C ARG A 95 13.11 -10.72 -1.64
N PHE A 96 14.26 -10.84 -0.98
CA PHE A 96 15.26 -9.78 -0.94
C PHE A 96 15.94 -9.59 -2.30
N ASP A 97 16.36 -10.65 -2.98
CA ASP A 97 16.99 -10.53 -4.30
C ASP A 97 16.08 -9.84 -5.31
N ILE A 98 14.80 -10.21 -5.37
CA ILE A 98 13.86 -9.59 -6.31
C ILE A 98 13.64 -8.11 -5.97
N LEU A 99 13.65 -7.75 -4.68
CA LEU A 99 13.56 -6.34 -4.27
C LEU A 99 14.78 -5.57 -4.78
N VAL A 100 15.99 -6.07 -4.54
CA VAL A 100 17.22 -5.39 -4.98
C VAL A 100 17.32 -5.32 -6.50
N VAL A 101 17.00 -6.40 -7.22
CA VAL A 101 17.00 -6.39 -8.70
C VAL A 101 15.96 -5.43 -9.26
N ARG A 102 14.80 -5.29 -8.62
CA ARG A 102 13.81 -4.27 -9.00
C ARG A 102 14.33 -2.86 -8.75
N THR A 103 15.04 -2.62 -7.64
CA THR A 103 15.68 -1.32 -7.38
C THR A 103 16.76 -1.02 -8.42
N GLN A 104 17.60 -1.99 -8.76
CA GLN A 104 18.60 -1.87 -9.83
C GLN A 104 17.94 -1.51 -11.18
N LEU A 105 16.86 -2.19 -11.53
CA LEU A 105 16.08 -1.87 -12.74
C LEU A 105 15.48 -0.46 -12.69
N ALA A 106 14.94 -0.04 -11.54
CA ALA A 106 14.37 1.28 -11.37
C ALA A 106 15.42 2.39 -11.53
N VAL A 107 16.64 2.18 -11.04
CA VAL A 107 17.79 3.08 -11.26
C VAL A 107 18.15 3.16 -12.74
N LEU A 108 18.26 2.01 -13.42
CA LEU A 108 18.60 1.96 -14.84
C LEU A 108 17.54 2.61 -15.73
N GLN A 109 16.27 2.45 -15.40
CA GLN A 109 15.13 2.95 -16.18
C GLN A 109 14.66 4.34 -15.74
N ALA A 110 15.30 4.98 -14.76
CA ALA A 110 14.85 6.21 -14.11
C ALA A 110 13.36 6.16 -13.71
N SER A 111 12.91 5.03 -13.15
CA SER A 111 11.50 4.79 -12.84
C SER A 111 11.05 5.52 -11.57
N PRO A 112 9.83 6.08 -11.53
CA PRO A 112 9.28 6.70 -10.31
C PRO A 112 9.04 5.70 -9.17
N SER A 113 9.08 4.39 -9.46
CA SER A 113 8.96 3.32 -8.45
C SER A 113 10.16 3.23 -7.50
N PHE A 114 11.28 3.88 -7.84
CA PHE A 114 12.51 3.85 -7.06
C PHE A 114 12.31 4.30 -5.61
N ALA A 115 11.55 5.37 -5.35
CA ALA A 115 11.33 5.90 -4.00
C ALA A 115 10.71 4.84 -3.06
N GLY A 116 9.65 4.16 -3.50
CA GLY A 116 8.99 3.13 -2.68
C GLY A 116 9.82 1.84 -2.56
N LEU A 117 10.70 1.54 -3.52
CA LEU A 117 11.64 0.41 -3.42
C LEU A 117 12.79 0.72 -2.46
N ARG A 118 13.28 1.97 -2.48
CA ARG A 118 14.27 2.49 -1.52
C ARG A 118 13.74 2.39 -0.09
N GLU A 119 12.54 2.89 0.18
CA GLU A 119 11.93 2.83 1.52
C GLU A 119 11.85 1.40 2.06
N LYS A 120 11.48 0.44 1.20
CA LYS A 120 11.45 -0.98 1.58
C LYS A 120 12.83 -1.54 1.88
N LEU A 121 13.85 -1.16 1.12
CA LEU A 121 15.22 -1.61 1.38
C LEU A 121 15.78 -0.98 2.67
N GLN A 122 15.50 0.30 2.91
CA GLN A 122 15.83 0.99 4.15
C GLN A 122 15.16 0.33 5.35
N ALA A 123 13.88 -0.04 5.25
CA ALA A 123 13.18 -0.76 6.33
C ALA A 123 13.81 -2.12 6.64
N ILE A 124 14.26 -2.87 5.63
CA ILE A 124 15.00 -4.13 5.84
C ILE A 124 16.36 -3.88 6.49
N ALA A 125 17.07 -2.84 6.06
CA ALA A 125 18.34 -2.45 6.66
C ALA A 125 18.16 -2.05 8.15
N SER A 126 17.15 -1.25 8.48
CA SER A 126 16.82 -0.91 9.86
C SER A 126 16.44 -2.13 10.69
N ALA A 127 15.67 -3.07 10.13
CA ALA A 127 15.35 -4.33 10.82
C ALA A 127 16.59 -5.21 11.08
N LEU A 128 17.59 -5.19 10.18
CA LEU A 128 18.88 -5.83 10.41
C LEU A 128 19.71 -5.07 11.45
N GLU A 129 19.64 -3.73 11.47
CA GLU A 129 20.31 -2.89 12.45
C GLU A 129 19.81 -3.12 13.89
N GLU A 130 18.55 -3.47 14.07
CA GLU A 130 18.02 -3.89 15.37
C GLU A 130 18.65 -5.21 15.88
N GLN A 131 19.20 -6.03 14.97
CA GLN A 131 19.78 -7.34 15.27
C GLN A 131 21.32 -7.33 15.40
N MET A 132 21.92 -6.18 15.75
CA MET A 132 23.39 -6.01 15.94
C MET A 132 24.02 -6.90 17.01
N ALA A 133 23.21 -7.58 17.83
CA ALA A 133 23.67 -8.63 18.73
C ALA A 133 24.26 -9.85 18.00
N ILE A 134 23.86 -10.11 16.75
CA ILE A 134 24.34 -11.24 15.96
C ILE A 134 25.70 -10.90 15.32
N PRO A 135 26.77 -11.69 15.55
CA PRO A 135 28.13 -11.38 15.04
C PRO A 135 28.21 -11.23 13.52
N ALA A 136 27.44 -12.03 12.76
CA ALA A 136 27.42 -11.97 11.29
C ALA A 136 26.81 -10.66 10.76
N ILE A 137 25.82 -10.10 11.47
CA ILE A 137 25.22 -8.79 11.13
C ILE A 137 26.16 -7.66 11.53
N LYS A 138 26.75 -7.77 12.73
CA LYS A 138 27.72 -6.79 13.23
C LYS A 138 28.94 -6.64 12.32
N ALA A 139 29.38 -7.71 11.66
CA ALA A 139 30.48 -7.66 10.69
C ALA A 139 30.20 -6.77 9.48
N GLU A 140 28.93 -6.62 9.08
CA GLU A 140 28.48 -5.79 7.96
C GLU A 140 27.76 -4.51 8.43
N ALA A 141 27.99 -4.08 9.68
CA ALA A 141 27.25 -2.98 10.30
C ALA A 141 27.39 -1.65 9.55
N GLU A 142 28.60 -1.35 9.07
CA GLU A 142 28.87 -0.13 8.29
C GLU A 142 28.02 -0.08 7.02
N LEU A 143 27.89 -1.21 6.31
CA LEU A 143 27.07 -1.32 5.10
C LEU A 143 25.59 -1.17 5.43
N ILE A 144 25.12 -1.79 6.51
CA ILE A 144 23.72 -1.72 6.94
C ILE A 144 23.34 -0.28 7.29
N GLN A 145 24.20 0.42 8.04
CA GLN A 145 23.99 1.83 8.41
C GLN A 145 24.02 2.76 7.20
N ALA A 146 24.96 2.53 6.26
CA ALA A 146 25.01 3.29 5.02
C ALA A 146 23.71 3.13 4.21
N VAL A 147 23.21 1.90 4.05
CA VAL A 147 21.96 1.63 3.32
C VAL A 147 20.73 2.20 4.04
N ALA A 148 20.72 2.23 5.37
CA ALA A 148 19.65 2.86 6.14
C ALA A 148 19.63 4.40 5.99
N GLY A 149 20.80 5.02 5.93
CA GLY A 149 20.96 6.48 5.78
C GLY A 149 20.54 7.01 4.41
N GLU A 150 20.05 8.26 4.36
CA GLU A 150 19.58 8.88 3.11
C GLU A 150 20.70 9.31 2.16
N GLU A 151 21.88 9.62 2.69
CA GLU A 151 23.03 10.13 1.94
C GLU A 151 23.55 9.12 0.91
N TRP A 152 23.60 7.84 1.28
CA TRP A 152 24.04 6.75 0.40
C TRP A 152 23.19 6.60 -0.87
N TRP A 153 21.94 7.07 -0.83
CA TRP A 153 20.99 6.96 -1.94
C TRP A 153 21.06 8.10 -2.95
N GLN A 154 21.81 9.17 -2.68
CA GLN A 154 21.87 10.34 -3.58
C GLN A 154 22.56 10.00 -4.91
N ASP A 155 23.65 9.23 -4.86
CA ASP A 155 24.46 8.82 -6.01
C ASP A 155 24.54 7.29 -6.15
N VAL A 156 23.45 6.59 -5.85
CA VAL A 156 23.47 5.12 -5.83
C VAL A 156 23.68 4.53 -7.24
N THR A 157 24.64 3.62 -7.35
CA THR A 157 24.93 2.90 -8.60
C THR A 157 24.44 1.46 -8.56
N VAL A 158 24.26 0.85 -9.74
CA VAL A 158 23.85 -0.55 -9.84
C VAL A 158 24.85 -1.52 -9.18
N PRO A 159 26.18 -1.33 -9.33
CA PRO A 159 27.15 -2.16 -8.62
C PRO A 159 27.11 -2.01 -7.08
N MET A 160 26.82 -0.82 -6.57
CA MET A 160 26.62 -0.63 -5.12
C MET A 160 25.45 -1.47 -4.62
N LEU A 161 24.32 -1.45 -5.33
CA LEU A 161 23.15 -2.29 -5.01
C LEU A 161 23.45 -3.79 -5.14
N GLU A 162 24.29 -4.20 -6.10
CA GLU A 162 24.72 -5.60 -6.21
C GLU A 162 25.56 -6.05 -5.01
N THR A 163 26.45 -5.18 -4.52
CA THR A 163 27.24 -5.46 -3.33
C THR A 163 26.35 -5.65 -2.10
N VAL A 164 25.31 -4.80 -1.96
CA VAL A 164 24.27 -4.95 -0.93
C VAL A 164 23.56 -6.30 -1.06
N ARG A 165 23.16 -6.70 -2.28
CA ARG A 165 22.52 -8.00 -2.53
C ARG A 165 23.39 -9.16 -2.02
N ARG A 166 24.65 -9.21 -2.44
CA ARG A 166 25.55 -10.34 -2.12
C ARG A 166 25.83 -10.46 -0.63
N ARG A 167 26.04 -9.34 0.06
CA ARG A 167 26.42 -9.33 1.49
C ARG A 167 25.22 -9.50 2.42
N LEU A 168 24.09 -8.86 2.13
CA LEU A 168 22.95 -8.87 3.05
C LEU A 168 22.00 -10.06 2.84
N ARG A 169 21.99 -10.70 1.66
CA ARG A 169 21.05 -11.80 1.35
C ARG A 169 21.01 -12.91 2.41
N ALA A 170 22.18 -13.36 2.87
CA ALA A 170 22.27 -14.44 3.87
C ALA A 170 21.89 -13.99 5.29
N LEU A 171 21.83 -12.67 5.53
CA LEU A 171 21.51 -12.07 6.83
C LEU A 171 20.01 -11.82 6.99
N VAL A 172 19.26 -11.63 5.90
CA VAL A 172 17.81 -11.34 5.93
C VAL A 172 17.01 -12.40 6.69
N ARG A 173 17.39 -13.68 6.58
CA ARG A 173 16.76 -14.79 7.33
C ARG A 173 16.88 -14.69 8.86
N LEU A 174 17.83 -13.87 9.33
CA LEU A 174 18.10 -13.67 10.75
C LEU A 174 17.20 -12.59 11.36
N ILE A 175 16.45 -11.86 10.52
CA ILE A 175 15.43 -10.93 10.99
C ILE A 175 14.33 -11.76 11.66
N PRO A 176 14.05 -11.53 12.95
CA PRO A 176 12.97 -12.24 13.63
C PRO A 176 11.67 -11.95 12.91
N LYS A 177 10.92 -13.01 12.59
CA LYS A 177 9.61 -12.88 11.93
C LYS A 177 8.64 -12.25 12.92
N GLY A 178 8.58 -10.92 12.93
CA GLY A 178 7.57 -10.16 13.67
C GLY A 178 6.22 -10.75 13.36
N GLN A 179 5.55 -11.25 14.41
CA GLN A 179 4.39 -12.16 14.39
C GLN A 179 3.66 -12.11 13.05
N LYS A 180 3.94 -13.10 12.18
CA LYS A 180 3.07 -13.38 11.04
C LYS A 180 1.66 -13.37 11.61
N ARG A 181 0.81 -12.41 11.22
CA ARG A 181 -0.62 -12.52 11.49
C ARG A 181 -1.00 -13.87 10.92
N ILE A 182 -1.17 -14.87 11.78
CA ILE A 182 -1.61 -16.19 11.36
C ILE A 182 -3.06 -15.98 10.98
N VAL A 183 -3.29 -15.63 9.72
CA VAL A 183 -4.64 -15.60 9.17
C VAL A 183 -5.01 -17.06 8.98
N TYR A 184 -5.69 -17.63 9.97
CA TYR A 184 -6.37 -18.90 9.79
C TYR A 184 -7.52 -18.65 8.82
N THR A 185 -7.30 -18.90 7.54
CA THR A 185 -8.40 -19.03 6.60
C THR A 185 -8.89 -20.47 6.67
N SER A 186 -9.81 -20.76 7.59
CA SER A 186 -10.62 -21.98 7.52
C SER A 186 -11.68 -21.74 6.44
N PHE A 187 -11.40 -22.19 5.21
CA PHE A 187 -12.42 -22.31 4.19
C PHE A 187 -12.99 -23.73 4.28
N GLU A 188 -14.22 -23.87 4.75
CA GLU A 188 -15.04 -25.02 4.37
C GLU A 188 -15.63 -24.67 3.00
N ASP A 189 -15.29 -25.44 1.97
CA ASP A 189 -15.82 -25.22 0.62
C ASP A 189 -17.34 -25.51 0.63
N GLU A 190 -18.13 -24.44 0.69
CA GLU A 190 -19.55 -24.49 0.33
C GLU A 190 -19.71 -24.06 -1.13
N LEU A 191 -20.20 -24.97 -1.97
CA LEU A 191 -20.63 -24.66 -3.33
C LEU A 191 -21.87 -23.77 -3.29
N GLY A 192 -21.67 -22.45 -3.21
CA GLY A 192 -22.71 -21.45 -3.40
C GLY A 192 -23.07 -21.23 -4.88
N ASP A 193 -24.24 -20.66 -5.13
CA ASP A 193 -24.70 -20.29 -6.48
C ASP A 193 -23.72 -19.33 -7.18
N ILE A 194 -23.63 -19.46 -8.51
CA ILE A 194 -22.72 -18.68 -9.35
C ILE A 194 -23.08 -17.19 -9.29
N GLY A 195 -22.37 -16.43 -8.46
CA GLY A 195 -22.40 -14.98 -8.44
C GLY A 195 -21.36 -14.42 -9.41
N PHE A 196 -21.78 -13.51 -10.30
CA PHE A 196 -20.82 -12.70 -11.06
C PHE A 196 -20.09 -11.77 -10.10
N ILE A 197 -18.83 -12.08 -9.80
CA ILE A 197 -17.95 -11.17 -9.09
C ILE A 197 -17.42 -10.17 -10.13
N GLU A 198 -17.93 -8.95 -10.11
CA GLU A 198 -17.27 -7.85 -10.80
C GLU A 198 -15.92 -7.61 -10.10
N LEU A 199 -14.86 -8.09 -10.73
CA LEU A 199 -13.50 -7.75 -10.34
C LEU A 199 -13.38 -6.22 -10.32
N PRO A 200 -12.89 -5.60 -9.23
CA PRO A 200 -12.63 -4.17 -9.22
C PRO A 200 -11.71 -3.86 -10.39
N GLN A 201 -12.18 -3.05 -11.33
CA GLN A 201 -11.32 -2.52 -12.39
C GLN A 201 -10.15 -1.84 -11.70
N VAL A 202 -8.96 -2.42 -11.84
CA VAL A 202 -7.70 -1.78 -11.45
C VAL A 202 -7.49 -0.65 -12.46
N MET A 203 -8.17 0.47 -12.24
CA MET A 203 -7.87 1.73 -12.92
C MET A 203 -6.49 2.17 -12.45
N ALA A 204 -5.54 2.08 -13.38
CA ALA A 204 -4.18 2.54 -13.19
C ALA A 204 -4.16 4.02 -12.74
N GLY A 205 -3.45 4.32 -11.65
CA GLY A 205 -2.75 5.60 -11.51
C GLY A 205 -3.38 6.72 -10.70
N LEU A 206 -4.47 6.52 -9.95
CA LEU A 206 -5.00 7.56 -9.07
C LEU A 206 -5.00 7.08 -7.60
N ASN A 207 -3.99 7.51 -6.85
CA ASN A 207 -3.88 7.22 -5.42
C ASN A 207 -5.00 7.94 -4.65
N MET A 208 -6.13 7.26 -4.43
CA MET A 208 -7.27 7.75 -3.65
C MET A 208 -6.84 8.31 -2.28
N GLN A 209 -5.83 7.71 -1.65
CA GLN A 209 -5.29 8.18 -0.38
C GLN A 209 -4.66 9.57 -0.49
N LYS A 210 -3.85 9.83 -1.54
CA LYS A 210 -3.25 11.15 -1.79
C LYS A 210 -4.31 12.19 -2.14
N PHE A 211 -5.35 11.79 -2.86
CA PHE A 211 -6.50 12.66 -3.13
C PHE A 211 -7.21 13.06 -1.84
N ARG A 212 -7.50 12.11 -0.93
CA ARG A 212 -8.11 12.40 0.37
C ARG A 212 -7.27 13.37 1.21
N GLU A 213 -5.96 13.19 1.24
CA GLU A 213 -5.04 14.09 1.97
C GLU A 213 -5.06 15.51 1.41
N LYS A 214 -4.94 15.66 0.08
CA LYS A 214 -5.00 16.97 -0.58
C LYS A 214 -6.36 17.65 -0.43
N ALA A 215 -7.44 16.90 -0.63
CA ALA A 215 -8.80 17.39 -0.45
C ALA A 215 -9.02 17.86 1.00
N ARG A 216 -8.57 17.09 2.00
CA ARG A 216 -8.67 17.49 3.41
C ARG A 216 -7.91 18.79 3.69
N GLN A 217 -6.69 18.92 3.17
CA GLN A 217 -5.90 20.15 3.36
C GLN A 217 -6.58 21.36 2.71
N PHE A 218 -7.00 21.22 1.45
CA PHE A 218 -7.66 22.29 0.70
C PHE A 218 -8.97 22.74 1.36
N LEU A 219 -9.78 21.79 1.82
CA LEU A 219 -11.04 22.08 2.50
C LEU A 219 -10.85 22.77 3.86
N ARG A 220 -9.73 22.50 4.57
CA ARG A 220 -9.37 23.23 5.79
C ARG A 220 -8.96 24.68 5.49
N GLU A 221 -8.27 24.93 4.38
CA GLU A 221 -7.90 26.29 3.97
C GLU A 221 -9.13 27.11 3.54
N HIS A 222 -10.19 26.46 3.06
CA HIS A 222 -11.44 27.06 2.61
C HIS A 222 -12.60 26.91 3.61
N GLU A 223 -12.31 26.76 4.90
CA GLU A 223 -13.31 26.55 5.96
C GLU A 223 -14.32 27.72 6.09
N SER A 224 -13.97 28.89 5.57
CA SER A 224 -14.83 30.09 5.52
C SER A 224 -15.92 30.03 4.45
N HIS A 225 -15.89 29.05 3.54
CA HIS A 225 -16.87 28.94 2.46
C HIS A 225 -18.26 28.55 2.99
N LEU A 226 -19.30 29.22 2.49
CA LEU A 226 -20.67 29.09 3.01
C LEU A 226 -21.19 27.64 2.92
N SER A 227 -20.99 26.98 1.79
CA SER A 227 -21.45 25.59 1.57
C SER A 227 -20.75 24.58 2.50
N LEU A 228 -19.47 24.81 2.83
CA LEU A 228 -18.72 23.97 3.77
C LEU A 228 -19.17 24.24 5.22
N GLN A 229 -19.45 25.49 5.58
CA GLN A 229 -20.02 25.83 6.89
C GLN A 229 -21.40 25.22 7.09
N ARG A 230 -22.26 25.24 6.06
CA ARG A 230 -23.58 24.59 6.10
C ARG A 230 -23.45 23.09 6.36
N LEU A 231 -22.55 22.43 5.62
CA LEU A 231 -22.27 21.01 5.79
C LEU A 231 -21.79 20.68 7.21
N ARG A 232 -20.85 21.45 7.75
CA ARG A 232 -20.32 21.23 9.12
C ARG A 232 -21.33 21.54 10.21
N ARG A 233 -22.21 22.52 10.00
CA ARG A 233 -23.27 22.89 10.96
C ARG A 233 -24.53 22.03 10.86
N ASN A 234 -24.48 20.91 10.13
CA ASN A 234 -25.61 20.00 9.93
C ASN A 234 -26.87 20.69 9.37
N GLN A 235 -26.67 21.69 8.50
CA GLN A 235 -27.75 22.36 7.78
C GLN A 235 -28.03 21.64 6.46
N PRO A 236 -29.29 21.61 5.99
CA PRO A 236 -29.63 20.98 4.71
C PRO A 236 -28.88 21.66 3.56
N LEU A 237 -28.30 20.87 2.67
CA LEU A 237 -27.58 21.35 1.50
C LEU A 237 -28.55 21.67 0.37
N THR A 238 -28.32 22.79 -0.33
CA THR A 238 -29.02 23.06 -1.60
C THR A 238 -28.25 22.45 -2.78
N LEU A 239 -28.91 22.32 -3.94
CA LEU A 239 -28.23 21.86 -5.16
C LEU A 239 -27.03 22.74 -5.53
N SER A 240 -27.16 24.06 -5.35
CA SER A 240 -26.05 25.00 -5.55
C SER A 240 -24.88 24.77 -4.58
N ASP A 241 -25.16 24.34 -3.34
CA ASP A 241 -24.11 24.02 -2.38
C ASP A 241 -23.34 22.76 -2.81
N LEU A 242 -24.02 21.76 -3.37
CA LEU A 242 -23.38 20.55 -3.90
C LEU A 242 -22.49 20.86 -5.12
N GLU A 243 -22.95 21.72 -6.03
CA GLU A 243 -22.16 22.15 -7.19
C GLU A 243 -20.88 22.89 -6.77
N GLU A 244 -20.96 23.79 -5.78
CA GLU A 244 -19.78 24.49 -5.25
C GLU A 244 -18.82 23.55 -4.51
N LEU A 245 -19.35 22.61 -3.73
CA LEU A 245 -18.54 21.60 -3.06
C LEU A 245 -17.82 20.68 -4.06
N GLU A 246 -18.46 20.34 -5.18
CA GLU A 246 -17.84 19.58 -6.26
C GLU A 246 -16.71 20.39 -6.94
N ARG A 247 -16.93 21.67 -7.20
CA ARG A 247 -15.90 22.57 -7.74
C ARG A 247 -14.68 22.65 -6.83
N MET A 248 -14.87 22.79 -5.53
CA MET A 248 -13.77 22.79 -4.55
C MET A 248 -12.95 21.50 -4.58
N LEU A 249 -13.58 20.33 -4.76
CA LEU A 249 -12.86 19.06 -4.88
C LEU A 249 -12.05 18.96 -6.17
N VAL A 250 -12.55 19.53 -7.27
CA VAL A 250 -11.81 19.61 -8.55
C VAL A 250 -10.59 20.53 -8.38
N GLU A 251 -10.76 21.70 -7.76
CA GLU A 251 -9.66 22.64 -7.47
C GLU A 251 -8.60 22.05 -6.54
N ALA A 252 -9.01 21.21 -5.58
CA ALA A 252 -8.10 20.45 -4.71
C ALA A 252 -7.27 19.37 -5.45
N GLY A 253 -7.47 19.21 -6.76
CA GLY A 253 -6.79 18.23 -7.60
C GLY A 253 -7.56 16.92 -7.78
N GLY A 254 -8.87 16.93 -7.54
CA GLY A 254 -9.77 15.82 -7.83
C GLY A 254 -10.05 15.70 -9.33
N THR A 255 -9.70 14.56 -9.93
CA THR A 255 -10.20 14.24 -11.26
C THR A 255 -11.67 13.84 -11.20
N PRO A 256 -12.49 14.13 -12.23
CA PRO A 256 -13.90 13.73 -12.26
C PRO A 256 -14.13 12.24 -11.94
N ALA A 257 -13.24 11.35 -12.40
CA ALA A 257 -13.32 9.92 -12.09
C ALA A 257 -13.19 9.61 -10.57
N LEU A 258 -12.26 10.27 -9.87
CA LEU A 258 -12.09 10.11 -8.41
C LEU A 258 -13.27 10.65 -7.62
N ILE A 259 -13.88 11.75 -8.10
CA ILE A 259 -15.04 12.35 -7.45
C ILE A 259 -16.26 11.44 -7.63
N THR A 260 -16.46 10.86 -8.81
CA THR A 260 -17.51 9.86 -9.05
C THR A 260 -17.31 8.63 -8.17
N GLU A 261 -16.09 8.08 -8.13
CA GLU A 261 -15.75 6.95 -7.27
C GLU A 261 -15.99 7.26 -5.77
N ALA A 262 -15.64 8.47 -5.32
CA ALA A 262 -15.88 8.91 -3.96
C ALA A 262 -17.38 9.07 -3.65
N LYS A 263 -18.18 9.54 -4.62
CA LYS A 263 -19.63 9.68 -4.50
C LYS A 263 -20.31 8.31 -4.39
N GLU A 264 -19.90 7.35 -5.22
CA GLU A 264 -20.43 5.97 -5.21
C GLU A 264 -20.09 5.25 -3.90
N LYS A 265 -18.83 5.34 -3.45
CA LYS A 265 -18.37 4.65 -2.22
C LYS A 265 -18.97 5.18 -0.93
N ASN A 266 -19.27 6.48 -0.86
CA ASN A 266 -19.75 7.12 0.38
C ASN A 266 -21.23 7.50 0.30
N HIS A 267 -21.98 6.97 -0.68
CA HIS A 267 -23.42 7.19 -0.85
C HIS A 267 -23.82 8.67 -0.95
N GLY A 268 -22.93 9.53 -1.47
CA GLY A 268 -23.18 10.97 -1.60
C GLY A 268 -21.93 11.82 -1.46
N LEU A 269 -21.92 12.96 -2.17
CA LEU A 269 -20.80 13.91 -2.14
C LEU A 269 -20.66 14.58 -0.77
N GLY A 270 -21.78 15.00 -0.16
CA GLY A 270 -21.75 15.68 1.13
C GLY A 270 -21.31 14.75 2.27
N ILE A 271 -21.68 13.47 2.24
CA ILE A 271 -21.15 12.47 3.18
C ILE A 271 -19.63 12.34 3.02
N PHE A 272 -19.14 12.22 1.78
CA PHE A 272 -17.70 12.13 1.53
C PHE A 272 -16.94 13.33 2.07
N ILE A 273 -17.37 14.55 1.74
CA ILE A 273 -16.70 15.78 2.21
C ILE A 273 -16.78 15.89 3.74
N ARG A 274 -17.90 15.50 4.33
CA ARG A 274 -18.07 15.50 5.79
C ARG A 274 -17.15 14.49 6.48
N SER A 275 -16.83 13.36 5.83
CA SER A 275 -15.80 12.42 6.32
C SER A 275 -14.38 12.97 6.30
N LEU A 276 -14.12 14.01 5.50
CA LEU A 276 -12.80 14.65 5.43
C LEU A 276 -12.63 15.77 6.44
N VAL A 277 -13.70 16.54 6.70
CA VAL A 277 -13.66 17.79 7.48
C VAL A 277 -14.24 17.62 8.89
N GLY A 278 -15.12 16.64 9.10
CA GLY A 278 -15.79 16.41 10.37
C GLY A 278 -17.01 17.31 10.60
N LEU A 279 -17.79 17.02 11.65
CA LEU A 279 -18.94 17.84 12.07
C LEU A 279 -18.52 18.91 13.08
N ASP A 280 -19.21 20.05 13.07
CA ASP A 280 -18.98 21.09 14.08
C ASP A 280 -19.47 20.63 15.47
N ARG A 281 -18.69 20.94 16.51
CA ARG A 281 -18.97 20.51 17.88
C ARG A 281 -20.31 21.05 18.39
N GLU A 282 -20.61 22.32 18.12
CA GLU A 282 -21.84 22.95 18.60
C GLU A 282 -23.05 22.35 17.90
N ALA A 283 -22.94 22.06 16.60
CA ALA A 283 -24.00 21.41 15.84
C ALA A 283 -24.24 19.97 16.29
N ALA A 284 -23.17 19.20 16.53
CA ALA A 284 -23.24 17.84 17.06
C ALA A 284 -23.89 17.83 18.46
N ALA A 285 -23.41 18.68 19.37
CA ALA A 285 -23.96 18.79 20.72
C ALA A 285 -25.42 19.27 20.72
N ALA A 286 -25.78 20.19 19.83
CA ALA A 286 -27.16 20.66 19.70
C ALA A 286 -28.11 19.53 19.27
N ALA A 287 -27.69 18.66 18.35
CA ALA A 287 -28.49 17.52 17.90
C ALA A 287 -28.80 16.53 19.03
N PHE A 288 -27.85 16.31 19.95
CA PHE A 288 -28.02 15.40 21.09
C PHE A 288 -28.39 16.09 22.40
N SER A 289 -28.59 17.42 22.40
CA SER A 289 -28.87 18.21 23.59
C SER A 289 -30.13 17.76 24.34
N THR A 290 -31.13 17.24 23.61
CA THR A 290 -32.39 16.74 24.18
C THR A 290 -32.17 15.54 25.12
N PHE A 291 -31.11 14.76 24.91
CA PHE A 291 -30.78 13.59 25.73
C PHE A 291 -30.01 13.97 27.00
N VAL A 292 -29.32 15.13 27.00
CA VAL A 292 -28.49 15.61 28.13
C VAL A 292 -29.24 16.65 29.00
N GLN A 293 -30.14 17.45 28.42
CA GLN A 293 -30.78 18.58 29.11
C GLN A 293 -31.89 18.19 30.11
N ARG A 294 -32.42 16.97 30.06
CA ARG A 294 -33.50 16.53 30.97
C ARG A 294 -32.98 16.06 32.33
N THR A 295 -32.26 16.92 33.06
CA THR A 295 -32.01 16.94 34.53
C THR A 295 -31.78 15.63 35.32
N THR A 296 -31.55 14.49 34.66
CA THR A 296 -31.45 13.14 35.24
C THR A 296 -30.47 12.25 34.48
N ALA A 297 -29.67 12.80 33.56
CA ALA A 297 -28.68 12.04 32.82
C ALA A 297 -27.59 11.52 33.77
N THR A 298 -27.32 10.22 33.73
CA THR A 298 -26.25 9.58 34.51
C THR A 298 -24.87 9.90 33.93
N ALA A 299 -23.80 9.70 34.70
CA ALA A 299 -22.42 9.92 34.20
C ALA A 299 -22.15 9.11 32.92
N ASP A 300 -22.52 7.82 32.93
CA ASP A 300 -22.39 6.92 31.79
C ASP A 300 -23.17 7.42 30.56
N GLN A 301 -24.36 7.98 30.75
CA GLN A 301 -25.17 8.55 29.66
C GLN A 301 -24.51 9.79 29.05
N ILE A 302 -23.94 10.66 29.87
CA ILE A 302 -23.23 11.86 29.40
C ILE A 302 -21.98 11.44 28.62
N GLU A 303 -21.19 10.52 29.17
CA GLU A 303 -19.99 10.01 28.52
C GLU A 303 -20.32 9.33 27.18
N PHE A 304 -21.40 8.56 27.12
CA PHE A 304 -21.85 7.92 25.89
C PHE A 304 -22.21 8.94 24.80
N ILE A 305 -22.97 9.98 25.15
CA ILE A 305 -23.31 11.06 24.20
C ILE A 305 -22.06 11.85 23.79
N ASP A 306 -21.14 12.11 24.72
CA ASP A 306 -19.88 12.80 24.41
C ASP A 306 -19.01 11.99 23.44
N LEU A 307 -18.97 10.66 23.57
CA LEU A 307 -18.32 9.78 22.59
C LEU A 307 -18.99 9.86 21.22
N ILE A 308 -20.33 9.91 21.16
CA ILE A 308 -21.04 10.11 19.88
C ILE A 308 -20.65 11.43 19.23
N VAL A 309 -20.66 12.51 20.01
CA VAL A 309 -20.27 13.85 19.56
C VAL A 309 -18.82 13.85 19.06
N GLN A 310 -17.89 13.20 19.77
CA GLN A 310 -16.49 13.10 19.37
C GLN A 310 -16.31 12.33 18.06
N GLU A 311 -16.99 11.20 17.88
CA GLU A 311 -16.89 10.41 16.65
C GLU A 311 -17.47 11.19 15.46
N LEU A 312 -18.59 11.91 15.65
CA LEU A 312 -19.17 12.77 14.62
C LEU A 312 -18.24 13.96 14.29
N MET A 313 -17.52 14.51 15.27
CA MET A 313 -16.53 15.54 15.02
C MET A 313 -15.33 15.04 14.19
N GLN A 314 -14.92 13.79 14.36
CA GLN A 314 -13.77 13.22 13.65
C GLN A 314 -14.15 12.68 12.26
N ASN A 315 -15.19 11.86 12.21
CA ASN A 315 -15.59 11.10 11.02
C ASN A 315 -16.74 11.77 10.26
N GLY A 316 -17.39 12.79 10.83
CA GLY A 316 -18.46 13.55 10.19
C GLY A 316 -19.81 12.83 10.09
N VAL A 317 -19.79 11.50 10.00
CA VAL A 317 -20.95 10.60 9.98
C VAL A 317 -20.64 9.40 10.86
N MET A 318 -21.65 8.85 11.51
CA MET A 318 -21.57 7.61 12.27
C MET A 318 -22.70 6.68 11.82
N GLU A 319 -22.38 5.41 11.57
CA GLU A 319 -23.38 4.37 11.35
C GLU A 319 -23.91 3.84 12.68
N ALA A 320 -25.19 3.48 12.73
CA ALA A 320 -25.84 2.99 13.95
C ALA A 320 -25.16 1.75 14.56
N GLY A 321 -24.56 0.89 13.72
CA GLY A 321 -23.81 -0.29 14.16
C GLY A 321 -22.60 0.05 15.03
N ARG A 322 -22.01 1.23 14.86
CA ARG A 322 -20.82 1.68 15.61
C ARG A 322 -21.08 1.80 17.11
N LEU A 323 -22.33 2.03 17.51
CA LEU A 323 -22.74 2.09 18.91
C LEU A 323 -22.54 0.77 19.66
N PHE A 324 -22.39 -0.36 18.94
CA PHE A 324 -22.20 -1.70 19.50
C PHE A 324 -20.73 -2.17 19.48
N GLU A 325 -19.79 -1.26 19.22
CA GLU A 325 -18.35 -1.54 19.17
C GLU A 325 -17.59 -0.68 20.20
N SER A 326 -16.32 -1.00 20.46
CA SER A 326 -15.44 -0.14 21.27
C SER A 326 -15.26 1.21 20.55
N PRO A 327 -15.34 2.35 21.26
CA PRO A 327 -15.30 2.51 22.72
C PRO A 327 -16.65 2.49 23.46
N PHE A 328 -17.78 2.39 22.77
CA PHE A 328 -19.12 2.45 23.38
C PHE A 328 -19.44 1.25 24.28
N THR A 329 -18.94 0.07 23.91
CA THR A 329 -19.07 -1.15 24.72
C THR A 329 -18.19 -1.15 25.97
N ASP A 330 -17.23 -0.22 26.07
CA ASP A 330 -16.32 -0.13 27.23
C ASP A 330 -17.01 0.58 28.41
N ILE A 331 -17.98 1.47 28.13
CA ILE A 331 -18.84 2.10 29.14
C ILE A 331 -19.77 1.04 29.76
N ASN A 332 -20.37 0.20 28.92
CA ASN A 332 -21.25 -0.87 29.38
C ASN A 332 -21.18 -2.08 28.43
N ALA A 333 -21.00 -3.28 28.99
CA ALA A 333 -20.90 -4.53 28.24
C ALA A 333 -22.16 -4.88 27.41
N GLN A 334 -23.32 -4.29 27.75
CA GLN A 334 -24.55 -4.41 26.96
C GLN A 334 -24.72 -3.29 25.90
N GLY A 335 -23.70 -2.45 25.71
CA GLY A 335 -23.69 -1.36 24.74
C GLY A 335 -24.77 -0.30 25.02
N PRO A 336 -25.42 0.26 23.98
CA PRO A 336 -26.35 1.39 24.15
C PRO A 336 -27.58 1.02 24.99
N PHE A 337 -28.03 -0.23 24.95
CA PHE A 337 -29.18 -0.71 25.72
C PHE A 337 -28.88 -0.87 27.22
N GLY A 338 -27.61 -0.96 27.61
CA GLY A 338 -27.20 -0.96 29.01
C GLY A 338 -27.20 0.44 29.64
N VAL A 339 -27.12 1.49 28.82
CA VAL A 339 -26.98 2.89 29.24
C VAL A 339 -28.29 3.67 29.08
N PHE A 340 -29.07 3.37 28.03
CA PHE A 340 -30.33 4.03 27.71
C PHE A 340 -31.48 3.03 27.58
N PRO A 341 -32.73 3.42 27.90
CA PRO A 341 -33.91 2.64 27.57
C PRO A 341 -34.01 2.42 26.05
N GLU A 342 -34.57 1.28 25.63
CA GLU A 342 -34.71 0.91 24.21
C GLU A 342 -35.35 2.02 23.36
N ALA A 343 -36.41 2.66 23.86
CA ALA A 343 -37.06 3.78 23.17
C ALA A 343 -36.11 4.98 22.93
N THR A 344 -35.19 5.24 23.84
CA THR A 344 -34.20 6.33 23.72
C THR A 344 -33.07 5.93 22.78
N VAL A 345 -32.64 4.67 22.78
CA VAL A 345 -31.66 4.15 21.80
C VAL A 345 -32.20 4.30 20.38
N THR A 346 -33.47 3.94 20.14
CA THR A 346 -34.11 4.14 18.84
C THR A 346 -34.14 5.61 18.44
N GLN A 347 -34.42 6.52 19.37
CA GLN A 347 -34.36 7.96 19.10
C GLN A 347 -32.95 8.45 18.74
N ILE A 348 -31.91 7.96 19.42
CA ILE A 348 -30.51 8.28 19.11
C ILE A 348 -30.17 7.81 17.68
N VAL A 349 -30.59 6.60 17.31
CA VAL A 349 -30.39 6.07 15.96
C VAL A 349 -31.12 6.93 14.91
N CYS A 350 -32.37 7.32 15.16
CA CYS A 350 -33.11 8.22 14.26
C CYS A 350 -32.39 9.56 14.09
N VAL A 351 -31.83 10.15 15.16
CA VAL A 351 -31.06 11.40 15.07
C VAL A 351 -29.79 11.21 14.23
N LEU A 352 -29.10 10.07 14.36
CA LEU A 352 -27.95 9.74 13.52
C LEU A 352 -28.33 9.61 12.03
N GLU A 353 -29.47 8.98 11.74
CA GLU A 353 -30.00 8.87 10.39
C GLU A 353 -30.38 10.24 9.82
N GLU A 354 -31.06 11.10 10.58
CA GLU A 354 -31.37 12.47 10.16
C GLU A 354 -30.11 13.29 9.86
N ILE A 355 -29.07 13.17 10.70
CA ILE A 355 -27.75 13.79 10.46
C ILE A 355 -27.16 13.24 9.16
N ARG A 356 -27.29 11.94 8.89
CA ARG A 356 -26.80 11.32 7.66
C ARG A 356 -27.52 11.89 6.44
N GLU A 357 -28.84 11.88 6.45
CA GLU A 357 -29.70 12.35 5.35
C GLU A 357 -29.43 13.80 4.97
N ARG A 358 -29.26 14.70 5.96
CA ARG A 358 -28.97 16.12 5.72
C ARG A 358 -27.67 16.39 4.94
N ALA A 359 -26.76 15.42 4.85
CA ALA A 359 -25.56 15.55 4.02
C ALA A 359 -25.61 14.76 2.71
N VAL A 360 -26.64 13.96 2.47
CA VAL A 360 -26.83 13.29 1.17
C VAL A 360 -27.36 14.33 0.17
N ALA A 361 -28.47 14.97 0.54
CA ALA A 361 -29.10 16.16 -0.03
C ALA A 361 -30.52 16.25 0.57
#